data_AF-A0A356KSL7-F1
#
_entry.id   AF-A0A356KSL7-F1
#
_cell.length_a   1.000
_cell.length_b   1.000
_cell.length_c   1.000
_cell.angle_alpha   90.00
_cell.angle_beta   90.00
_cell.angle_gamma   90.00
#
_symmetry.space_group_name_H-M   'P 1'
#
loop_
_entity.id
_entity.type
_entity.pdbx_description
1 polymer ?
#
loop_
_entity_poly.entity_id
_entity_poly.type
_entity_poly.pdbx_seq_one_letter_code
_entity_poly.pdbx_strand_id
1 'polypeptide(L)'
;MQHGRPPFPAWRDPLDLLEHGAITCAGMAYYGWPGVLLMSLGGWHRQWPAFWLGVVLWALAVIAIPGYMSHYCRAFDPREIFDPFRALRRVYEGGLAYWKAWGIALLALALSFLGLLALGVGFLVTSVWFWQVAGFSFATVFTSRFQLDAAVGSSPAGS
;
A
#
# COMPACT_ATOMS: atom_id res chain seq x y z
N MET A 1 0.79 5.46 -17.46
CA MET A 1 0.45 6.42 -18.53
C MET A 1 -0.19 5.72 -19.75
N GLN A 2 -1.04 4.69 -19.55
CA GLN A 2 -1.40 3.74 -20.62
C GLN A 2 -2.82 3.89 -21.22
N HIS A 3 -3.68 4.82 -20.77
CA HIS A 3 -5.09 4.88 -21.21
C HIS A 3 -5.65 6.29 -21.47
N GLY A 4 -4.85 7.25 -21.96
CA GLY A 4 -5.36 8.56 -22.41
C GLY A 4 -5.99 9.45 -21.33
N ARG A 5 -5.93 9.07 -20.05
CA ARG A 5 -6.31 9.91 -18.91
C ARG A 5 -5.12 10.76 -18.48
N PRO A 6 -5.36 11.98 -17.96
CA PRO A 6 -4.28 12.78 -17.38
C PRO A 6 -3.55 11.93 -16.32
N PRO A 7 -2.21 12.01 -16.24
CA PRO A 7 -1.40 11.20 -15.32
C PRO A 7 -1.78 11.41 -13.85
N PHE A 8 -2.53 12.48 -13.58
CA PHE A 8 -2.95 12.96 -12.28
C PHE A 8 -4.45 13.34 -12.32
N PRO A 9 -5.38 12.38 -12.41
CA PRO A 9 -6.83 12.66 -12.40
C PRO A 9 -7.27 13.34 -11.10
N ALA A 10 -6.54 13.08 -10.01
CA ALA A 10 -6.83 13.50 -8.66
C ALA A 10 -6.59 15.00 -8.36
N TRP A 11 -6.04 15.77 -9.31
CA TRP A 11 -5.81 17.22 -9.12
C TRP A 11 -6.98 18.08 -9.61
N ARG A 12 -8.07 17.46 -10.06
CA ARG A 12 -9.30 18.16 -10.44
C ARG A 12 -10.10 18.59 -9.20
N ASP A 13 -10.12 17.76 -8.16
CA ASP A 13 -10.81 18.01 -6.90
C ASP A 13 -9.84 17.80 -5.72
N PRO A 14 -9.12 18.86 -5.30
CA PRO A 14 -8.08 18.75 -4.28
C PRO A 14 -8.63 18.40 -2.89
N LEU A 15 -9.91 18.72 -2.61
CA LEU A 15 -10.56 18.39 -1.35
C LEU A 15 -10.79 16.88 -1.23
N ASP A 16 -11.28 16.23 -2.29
CA ASP A 16 -11.46 14.78 -2.32
C ASP A 16 -10.11 14.06 -2.19
N LEU A 17 -9.05 14.60 -2.81
CA LEU A 17 -7.69 14.07 -2.65
C LEU A 17 -7.20 14.18 -1.20
N LEU A 18 -7.46 15.31 -0.54
CA LEU A 18 -7.13 15.49 0.88
C LEU A 18 -7.93 14.57 1.79
N GLU A 19 -9.23 14.38 1.52
CA GLU A 19 -10.08 13.46 2.27
C GLU A 19 -9.56 12.02 2.16
N HIS A 20 -9.31 11.54 0.94
CA HIS A 20 -8.75 10.21 0.77
C HIS A 20 -7.36 10.09 1.40
N GLY A 21 -6.51 11.11 1.26
CA GLY A 21 -5.22 11.19 1.94
C GLY A 21 -5.34 11.08 3.46
N ALA A 22 -6.28 11.81 4.07
CA ALA A 22 -6.53 11.77 5.50
C ALA A 22 -7.04 10.39 5.96
N ILE A 23 -7.94 9.76 5.20
CA ILE A 23 -8.46 8.42 5.52
C ILE A 23 -7.35 7.37 5.43
N THR A 24 -6.52 7.42 4.38
CA THR A 24 -5.38 6.50 4.24
C THR A 24 -4.34 6.71 5.35
N CYS A 25 -4.06 7.97 5.72
CA CYS A 25 -3.18 8.31 6.84
C CYS A 25 -3.72 7.79 8.17
N ALA A 26 -5.01 7.97 8.44
CA ALA A 26 -5.68 7.43 9.62
C ALA A 26 -5.61 5.89 9.65
N GLY A 27 -5.74 5.24 8.50
CA GLY A 27 -5.48 3.81 8.32
C GLY A 27 -4.06 3.43 8.72
N MET A 28 -3.04 4.07 8.16
CA MET A 28 -1.65 3.78 8.50
C MET A 28 -1.36 3.97 10.01
N ALA A 29 -1.92 5.01 10.61
CA ALA A 29 -1.83 5.23 12.05
C ALA A 29 -2.51 4.10 12.83
N TYR A 30 -3.73 3.71 12.45
CA TYR A 30 -4.50 2.64 13.10
C TYR A 30 -3.76 1.31 13.11
N TYR A 31 -3.12 0.93 11.99
CA TYR A 31 -2.35 -0.32 11.91
C TYR A 31 -0.99 -0.21 12.60
N GLY A 32 -0.34 0.94 12.53
CA GLY A 32 1.01 1.15 13.05
C GLY A 32 1.08 1.33 14.56
N TRP A 33 0.07 1.96 15.17
CA TRP A 33 0.10 2.36 16.58
C TRP A 33 0.38 1.19 17.56
N PRO A 34 -0.21 -0.02 17.42
CA PRO A 34 0.01 -1.09 18.38
C PRO A 34 1.45 -1.59 18.35
N GLY A 35 2.04 -1.71 17.15
CA GLY A 35 3.43 -2.10 16.97
C GLY A 35 4.39 -1.06 17.51
N VAL A 36 4.15 0.22 17.23
CA VAL A 36 4.97 1.33 17.71
C VAL A 36 4.97 1.40 19.25
N LEU A 37 3.82 1.29 19.92
CA LEU A 37 3.83 1.35 21.39
C LEU A 37 4.57 0.18 22.00
N LEU A 38 4.35 -1.04 21.52
CA LEU A 38 4.97 -2.23 22.10
C LEU A 38 6.48 -2.18 21.89
N MET A 39 6.92 -1.67 20.75
CA MET A 39 8.33 -1.40 20.49
C MET A 39 8.87 -0.31 21.44
N SER A 40 8.19 0.83 21.59
CA SER A 40 8.63 1.93 22.45
C SER A 40 8.64 1.56 23.94
N LEU A 41 7.53 0.99 24.45
CA LEU A 41 7.41 0.57 25.85
C LEU A 41 8.31 -0.63 26.15
N GLY A 42 8.41 -1.60 25.23
CA GLY A 42 9.31 -2.73 25.36
C GLY A 42 10.77 -2.30 25.42
N GLY A 43 11.18 -1.34 24.58
CA GLY A 43 12.51 -0.74 24.63
C GLY A 43 12.74 0.05 25.92
N TRP A 44 11.80 0.90 26.31
CA TRP A 44 11.88 1.73 27.51
C TRP A 44 12.04 0.90 28.80
N HIS A 45 11.23 -0.15 28.94
CA HIS A 45 11.26 -1.04 30.10
C HIS A 45 12.27 -2.19 29.97
N ARG A 46 13.08 -2.22 28.89
CA ARG A 46 14.02 -3.31 28.56
C ARG A 46 13.34 -4.70 28.50
N GLN A 47 12.06 -4.74 28.18
CA GLN A 47 11.27 -5.94 27.97
C GLN A 47 11.41 -6.39 26.51
N TRP A 48 12.50 -7.10 26.22
CA TRP A 48 12.81 -7.59 24.87
C TRP A 48 11.68 -8.38 24.18
N PRO A 49 10.92 -9.26 24.87
CA PRO A 49 9.80 -9.94 24.22
C PRO A 49 8.72 -8.99 23.70
N ALA A 50 8.37 -7.96 24.48
CA ALA A 50 7.39 -6.95 24.08
C ALA A 50 7.91 -6.10 22.91
N PHE A 51 9.20 -5.76 22.92
CA PHE A 51 9.84 -5.05 21.81
C PHE A 51 9.72 -5.83 20.50
N TRP A 52 10.12 -7.11 20.50
CA TRP A 52 10.06 -7.95 19.31
C TRP A 52 8.63 -8.21 18.83
N LEU A 53 7.68 -8.36 19.74
CA LEU A 53 6.27 -8.43 19.39
C LEU A 53 5.81 -7.13 18.69
N GLY A 54 6.24 -5.97 19.17
CA GLY A 54 5.99 -4.68 18.53
C GLY A 54 6.56 -4.60 17.11
N VAL A 55 7.80 -5.08 16.91
CA VAL A 55 8.44 -5.17 15.58
C VAL A 55 7.62 -6.05 14.64
N VAL A 56 7.18 -7.23 15.10
CA VAL A 56 6.36 -8.14 14.29
C VAL A 56 5.02 -7.50 13.92
N LEU A 57 4.33 -6.87 14.87
CA LEU A 57 3.05 -6.20 14.60
C LEU A 57 3.22 -5.03 13.62
N TRP A 58 4.28 -4.25 13.76
CA TRP A 58 4.59 -3.17 12.84
C TRP A 58 4.93 -3.68 11.43
N ALA A 59 5.68 -4.78 11.32
CA ALA A 59 5.97 -5.41 10.04
C ALA A 59 4.69 -5.94 9.36
N LEU A 60 3.80 -6.59 10.12
CA LEU A 60 2.49 -7.04 9.62
C LEU A 60 1.62 -5.88 9.16
N ALA A 61 1.64 -4.76 9.90
CA ALA A 61 0.97 -3.53 9.49
C ALA A 61 1.49 -3.05 8.13
N VAL A 62 2.81 -2.90 7.96
CA VAL A 62 3.44 -2.48 6.70
C VAL A 62 3.07 -3.41 5.55
N ILE A 63 3.08 -4.73 5.78
CA ILE A 63 2.70 -5.73 4.79
C ILE A 63 1.23 -5.61 4.40
N ALA A 64 0.34 -5.19 5.29
CA ALA A 64 -1.09 -5.06 5.01
C ALA A 64 -1.43 -3.79 4.21
N ILE A 65 -0.61 -2.74 4.27
CA ILE A 65 -0.89 -1.42 3.65
C ILE A 65 -1.21 -1.52 2.15
N PRO A 66 -0.36 -2.12 1.30
CA PRO A 66 -0.64 -2.18 -0.13
C PRO A 66 -1.93 -2.94 -0.46
N GLY A 67 -2.28 -3.92 0.38
CA GLY A 67 -3.47 -4.76 0.22
C GLY A 67 -4.77 -3.96 0.37
N TYR A 68 -4.93 -3.24 1.48
CA TYR A 68 -6.14 -2.44 1.67
C TYR A 68 -6.16 -1.19 0.79
N MET A 69 -5.01 -0.57 0.49
CA MET A 69 -4.92 0.61 -0.38
C MET A 69 -5.41 0.33 -1.80
N SER A 70 -5.03 -0.81 -2.37
CA SER A 70 -5.44 -1.18 -3.73
C SER A 70 -6.96 -1.39 -3.83
N HIS A 71 -7.59 -1.95 -2.79
CA HIS A 71 -9.03 -2.14 -2.74
C HIS A 71 -9.80 -0.85 -2.40
N TYR A 72 -9.28 -0.03 -1.49
CA TYR A 72 -9.83 1.28 -1.18
C TYR A 72 -9.87 2.18 -2.42
N CYS A 73 -8.80 2.23 -3.22
CA CYS A 73 -8.76 3.01 -4.46
C CYS A 73 -9.76 2.54 -5.54
N ARG A 74 -10.38 1.36 -5.38
CA ARG A 74 -11.44 0.87 -6.28
C ARG A 74 -12.83 1.15 -5.72
N ALA A 75 -13.07 0.79 -4.46
CA ALA A 75 -14.40 0.85 -3.86
C ALA A 75 -14.69 2.18 -3.17
N PHE A 76 -13.64 2.96 -2.86
CA PHE A 76 -13.68 4.16 -2.01
C PHE A 76 -14.42 3.94 -0.68
N ASP A 77 -14.47 2.69 -0.20
CA ASP A 77 -15.13 2.30 1.04
C ASP A 77 -14.10 2.28 2.20
N PRO A 78 -14.22 3.17 3.20
CA PRO A 78 -13.32 3.21 4.36
C PRO A 78 -13.29 1.89 5.16
N ARG A 79 -14.32 1.05 5.05
CA ARG A 79 -14.34 -0.27 5.70
C ARG A 79 -13.25 -1.20 5.19
N GLU A 80 -12.73 -0.97 3.99
CA GLU A 80 -11.57 -1.71 3.47
C GLU A 80 -10.29 -1.36 4.25
N ILE A 81 -10.21 -0.13 4.79
CA ILE A 81 -9.07 0.33 5.59
C ILE A 81 -9.22 -0.16 7.03
N PHE A 82 -10.35 0.09 7.69
CA PHE A 82 -10.49 -0.12 9.14
C PHE A 82 -10.83 -1.57 9.57
N ASP A 83 -10.68 -2.56 8.70
CA ASP A 83 -10.85 -3.99 9.01
C ASP A 83 -9.52 -4.77 8.80
N PRO A 84 -8.74 -5.00 9.88
CA PRO A 84 -7.45 -5.68 9.81
C PRO A 84 -7.53 -7.10 9.26
N PHE A 85 -8.63 -7.80 9.52
CA PHE A 85 -8.80 -9.18 9.06
C PHE A 85 -9.02 -9.22 7.55
N ARG A 86 -9.78 -8.26 6.99
CA ARG A 86 -9.90 -8.12 5.53
C ARG A 86 -8.55 -7.82 4.91
N ALA A 87 -7.80 -6.87 5.46
CA ALA A 87 -6.49 -6.50 4.92
C ALA A 87 -5.51 -7.69 4.90
N LEU A 88 -5.44 -8.45 6.00
CA LEU A 88 -4.63 -9.67 6.07
C LEU A 88 -5.13 -10.75 5.11
N ARG A 89 -6.45 -10.91 4.97
CA ARG A 89 -7.02 -11.84 3.99
C ARG A 89 -6.61 -11.49 2.57
N ARG A 90 -6.49 -10.21 2.21
CA ARG A 90 -6.01 -9.78 0.88
C ARG A 90 -4.55 -10.14 0.63
N VAL A 91 -3.70 -10.04 1.65
CA VAL A 91 -2.30 -10.51 1.58
C VAL A 91 -2.28 -12.01 1.27
N TYR A 92 -3.13 -12.78 1.95
CA TYR A 92 -3.26 -14.22 1.71
C TYR A 92 -3.82 -14.55 0.32
N GLU A 93 -4.90 -13.89 -0.11
CA GLU A 93 -5.52 -14.05 -1.44
C GLU A 93 -4.55 -13.68 -2.57
N GLY A 94 -3.73 -12.64 -2.37
CA GLY A 94 -2.70 -12.22 -3.32
C GLY A 94 -1.54 -13.22 -3.46
N GLY A 95 -1.30 -14.05 -2.43
CA GLY A 95 -0.40 -15.20 -2.46
C GLY A 95 0.99 -14.88 -3.02
N LEU A 96 1.52 -15.76 -3.88
CA LEU A 96 2.86 -15.62 -4.46
C LEU A 96 3.01 -14.33 -5.31
N ALA A 97 1.95 -13.89 -5.97
CA ALA A 97 1.98 -12.68 -6.77
C ALA A 97 2.17 -11.43 -5.89
N TYR A 98 1.52 -11.40 -4.72
CA TYR A 98 1.69 -10.33 -3.74
C TYR A 98 3.12 -10.24 -3.23
N TRP A 99 3.74 -11.38 -2.91
CA TRP A 99 5.14 -11.43 -2.49
C TRP A 99 6.10 -11.07 -3.62
N LYS A 100 5.77 -11.42 -4.87
CA LYS A 100 6.54 -10.96 -6.05
C LYS A 100 6.49 -9.43 -6.18
N ALA A 101 5.33 -8.81 -5.98
CA ALA A 101 5.22 -7.35 -5.98
C ALA A 101 6.03 -6.70 -4.85
N TRP A 102 6.02 -7.29 -3.65
CA TRP A 102 6.90 -6.87 -2.56
C TRP A 102 8.38 -7.00 -2.92
N GLY A 103 8.80 -8.10 -3.54
CA GLY A 103 10.18 -8.27 -3.99
C GLY A 103 10.62 -7.20 -5.00
N ILE A 104 9.76 -6.86 -5.97
CA ILE A 104 10.01 -5.78 -6.92
C ILE A 104 10.07 -4.42 -6.20
N ALA A 105 9.14 -4.15 -5.28
CA ALA A 105 9.10 -2.90 -4.53
C ALA A 105 10.35 -2.72 -3.65
N LEU A 106 10.79 -3.78 -2.96
CA LEU A 106 12.01 -3.74 -2.13
C LEU A 106 13.27 -3.57 -2.97
N LEU A 107 13.34 -4.20 -4.14
CA LEU A 107 14.46 -4.00 -5.07
C LEU A 107 14.47 -2.56 -5.62
N ALA A 108 13.31 -2.03 -6.00
CA ALA A 108 13.18 -0.64 -6.44
C ALA A 108 13.54 0.35 -5.32
N LEU A 109 13.16 0.06 -4.07
CA LEU A 109 13.55 0.82 -2.90
C LEU A 109 15.07 0.83 -2.75
N ALA A 110 15.72 -0.34 -2.79
CA ALA A 110 17.18 -0.45 -2.70
C ALA A 110 17.89 0.32 -3.81
N LEU A 111 17.41 0.21 -5.06
CA LEU A 111 17.94 0.98 -6.19
C LEU A 111 17.72 2.48 -6.01
N SER A 112 16.64 2.90 -5.34
CA SER A 112 16.40 4.33 -5.11
C SER A 112 17.50 4.98 -4.29
N PHE A 113 18.09 4.26 -3.33
CA PHE A 113 19.22 4.74 -2.53
C PHE A 113 20.49 5.02 -3.34
N LEU A 114 20.66 4.42 -4.53
CA LEU A 114 21.77 4.79 -5.43
C LEU A 114 21.68 6.26 -5.87
N GLY A 115 20.48 6.84 -5.87
CA GLY A 115 20.27 8.27 -6.13
C GLY A 115 20.96 9.19 -5.12
N LEU A 116 21.32 8.70 -3.93
CA LEU A 116 22.11 9.47 -2.95
C LEU A 116 23.50 9.84 -3.48
N LEU A 117 24.06 9.04 -4.39
CA LEU A 117 25.37 9.29 -5.01
C LEU A 117 25.38 10.57 -5.86
N ALA A 118 24.23 11.07 -6.28
CA ALA A 118 24.06 12.33 -7.00
C ALA A 118 23.72 13.48 -6.04
N LEU A 119 24.52 13.67 -4.98
CA LEU A 119 24.38 14.73 -3.98
C LEU A 119 22.97 14.82 -3.35
N GLY A 120 22.30 13.69 -3.17
CA GLY A 120 20.94 13.61 -2.62
C GLY A 120 19.81 14.05 -3.56
N VAL A 121 20.07 14.88 -4.59
CA VAL A 121 19.06 15.29 -5.58
C VAL A 121 18.57 14.10 -6.40
N GLY A 122 19.49 13.17 -6.74
CA GLY A 122 19.12 11.93 -7.42
C GLY A 122 18.13 11.09 -6.60
N PHE A 123 18.21 11.11 -5.26
CA PHE A 123 17.30 10.38 -4.39
C PHE A 123 15.86 10.89 -4.47
N LEU A 124 15.66 12.20 -4.64
CA LEU A 124 14.31 12.77 -4.84
C LEU A 124 13.65 12.13 -6.07
N VAL A 125 14.37 12.07 -7.19
CA VAL A 125 13.85 11.51 -8.45
C VAL A 125 13.65 10.00 -8.34
N THR A 126 14.64 9.27 -7.82
CA THR A 126 14.57 7.80 -7.72
C THR A 126 13.56 7.34 -6.67
N SER A 127 13.26 8.13 -5.64
CA SER A 127 12.21 7.82 -4.66
C SER A 127 10.82 7.93 -5.27
N VAL A 128 10.55 8.95 -6.10
CA VAL A 128 9.29 9.07 -6.85
C VAL A 128 9.14 7.90 -7.81
N TRP A 129 10.21 7.55 -8.53
CA TRP A 129 10.24 6.36 -9.39
C TRP A 129 9.95 5.07 -8.61
N PHE A 130 10.56 4.89 -7.44
CA PHE A 130 10.29 3.75 -6.56
C PHE A 130 8.80 3.64 -6.23
N TRP A 131 8.16 4.73 -5.80
CA TRP A 131 6.72 4.72 -5.48
C TRP A 131 5.85 4.38 -6.68
N GLN A 132 6.23 4.83 -7.89
CA GLN A 132 5.54 4.45 -9.13
C GLN A 132 5.69 2.96 -9.43
N VAL A 133 6.88 2.39 -9.27
CA VAL A 133 7.14 0.95 -9.47
C VAL A 133 6.36 0.11 -8.47
N ALA A 134 6.35 0.51 -7.19
CA ALA A 134 5.58 -0.15 -6.15
C ALA A 134 4.08 -0.12 -6.49
N GLY A 135 3.53 1.06 -6.79
CA GLY A 135 2.12 1.23 -7.17
C GLY A 135 1.73 0.37 -8.38
N PHE A 136 2.54 0.38 -9.44
CA PHE A 136 2.29 -0.41 -10.64
C PHE A 136 2.36 -1.92 -10.37
N SER A 137 3.33 -2.37 -9.58
CA SER A 137 3.53 -3.79 -9.26
C SER A 137 2.36 -4.35 -8.46
N PHE A 138 1.92 -3.64 -7.41
CA PHE A 138 0.75 -4.05 -6.64
C PHE A 138 -0.53 -3.96 -7.47
N ALA A 139 -0.76 -2.86 -8.20
CA ALA A 139 -1.94 -2.72 -9.06
C ALA A 139 -2.05 -3.85 -10.11
N THR A 140 -0.92 -4.27 -10.68
CA THR A 140 -0.87 -5.40 -11.63
C THR A 140 -1.28 -6.71 -10.97
N VAL A 141 -0.76 -7.00 -9.78
CA VAL A 141 -1.17 -8.19 -8.99
C VAL A 141 -2.68 -8.15 -8.73
N PHE A 142 -3.21 -7.00 -8.33
CA PHE A 142 -4.63 -6.88 -8.04
C PHE A 142 -5.50 -7.03 -9.30
N THR A 143 -5.07 -6.47 -10.44
CA THR A 143 -5.83 -6.56 -11.70
C THR A 143 -5.81 -7.98 -12.28
N SER A 144 -4.63 -8.62 -12.33
CA SER A 144 -4.46 -9.96 -12.92
C SER A 144 -5.01 -11.09 -12.06
N ARG A 145 -5.04 -10.97 -10.71
CA ARG A 145 -5.57 -12.01 -9.82
C ARG A 145 -7.03 -11.84 -9.42
N PHE A 146 -7.52 -10.60 -9.29
CA PHE A 146 -8.90 -10.36 -8.82
C PHE A 146 -9.90 -10.14 -9.96
N GLN A 147 -9.50 -10.37 -11.24
CA GLN A 147 -10.35 -10.20 -12.43
C GLN A 147 -11.17 -8.91 -12.39
N LEU A 148 -10.49 -7.82 -12.05
CA LEU A 148 -11.14 -6.54 -11.77
C LEU A 148 -11.82 -5.91 -13.00
N ASP A 149 -11.60 -6.48 -14.19
CA ASP A 149 -12.22 -6.12 -15.48
C ASP A 149 -13.50 -6.92 -15.81
N ALA A 150 -13.76 -8.06 -15.16
CA ALA A 150 -14.86 -8.96 -15.56
C ALA A 150 -16.26 -8.46 -15.16
N ALA A 151 -16.37 -7.59 -14.14
CA ALA A 151 -17.66 -7.15 -13.60
C ALA A 151 -18.35 -6.04 -14.42
N VAL A 152 -17.72 -5.50 -15.47
CA VAL A 152 -18.32 -4.46 -16.33
C VAL A 152 -18.96 -5.06 -17.60
N GLY A 153 -18.79 -6.37 -17.85
CA GLY A 153 -19.16 -7.01 -19.12
C GLY A 153 -20.46 -7.82 -19.15
N SER A 154 -21.19 -8.00 -18.04
CA SER A 154 -22.41 -8.83 -18.04
C SER A 154 -23.63 -8.09 -17.51
N SER A 155 -24.08 -7.08 -18.28
CA SER A 155 -25.50 -6.76 -18.35
C SER A 155 -26.11 -7.62 -19.47
N PRO A 156 -27.04 -8.54 -19.19
CA PRO A 156 -27.78 -9.23 -20.24
C PRO A 156 -28.77 -8.24 -20.86
N ALA A 157 -28.42 -7.74 -22.05
CA ALA A 157 -29.39 -7.10 -22.92
C ALA A 157 -30.17 -8.20 -23.67
N GLY A 158 -31.50 -8.14 -23.61
CA GLY A 158 -32.37 -8.84 -24.55
C GLY A 158 -33.51 -9.61 -23.90
N SER A 159 -34.55 -8.87 -23.47
CA SER A 159 -35.94 -9.35 -23.54
C SER A 159 -36.52 -8.98 -24.90
#